data_AF-A0A673CKI7-F1
#
_entry.id   AF-A0A673CKI7-F1
#
_cell.length_a   1.000
_cell.length_b   1.000
_cell.length_c   1.000
_cell.angle_alpha   90.00
_cell.angle_beta   90.00
_cell.angle_gamma   90.00
#
_symmetry.space_group_name_H-M   'P 1'
#
loop_
_entity.id
_entity.type
_entity.pdbx_description
1 polymer ?
#
loop_
_entity_poly.entity_id
_entity_poly.type
_entity_poly.pdbx_seq_one_letter_code
_entity_poly.pdbx_strand_id
1 'polypeptide(L)'
;MDTLEMSRQVVQVQPQTRVQEAGQWSTGLCECYKDMGDCCFALCCLPLFTCKVTSAVGACPCLPLLDCLGCVPPASLAMRASVRERYGIQGSVWSDCLYGCCCYPLSWLQISRELKRRAASHASSSSSCCSSARYTALTSLQGAHLV
;
A
#
# COMPACT_ATOMS: atom_id res chain seq x y z
N MET A 1 -7.97 -75.99 -40.06
CA MET A 1 -6.82 -75.23 -39.53
C MET A 1 -7.10 -73.79 -39.89
N ASP A 2 -7.99 -73.16 -39.13
CA ASP A 2 -8.49 -71.82 -39.38
C ASP A 2 -7.64 -70.84 -38.59
N THR A 3 -6.79 -70.10 -39.30
CA THR A 3 -6.01 -69.00 -38.72
C THR A 3 -6.94 -67.83 -38.44
N LEU A 4 -7.27 -67.62 -37.16
CA LEU A 4 -7.91 -66.41 -36.66
C LEU A 4 -6.97 -65.22 -36.85
N GLU A 5 -7.28 -64.35 -37.81
CA GLU A 5 -6.57 -63.09 -38.02
C GLU A 5 -6.99 -62.09 -36.93
N MET A 6 -6.10 -61.90 -35.95
CA MET A 6 -6.29 -60.91 -34.89
C MET A 6 -5.94 -59.52 -35.44
N SER A 7 -6.95 -58.78 -35.89
CA SER A 7 -6.81 -57.41 -36.35
C SER A 7 -6.34 -56.51 -35.19
N ARG A 8 -5.10 -56.03 -35.29
CA ARG A 8 -4.49 -55.10 -34.32
C ARG A 8 -5.08 -53.71 -34.53
N GLN A 9 -6.08 -53.36 -33.73
CA GLN A 9 -6.64 -52.01 -33.72
C GLN A 9 -5.68 -51.06 -32.98
N VAL A 10 -4.83 -50.35 -33.72
CA VAL A 10 -3.97 -49.31 -33.16
C VAL A 10 -4.80 -48.04 -33.03
N VAL A 11 -4.88 -47.49 -31.81
CA VAL A 11 -5.53 -46.21 -31.52
C VAL A 11 -4.82 -45.10 -32.33
N GLN A 12 -5.45 -44.61 -33.40
CA GLN A 12 -4.85 -43.61 -34.31
C GLN A 12 -5.03 -42.15 -33.87
N VAL A 13 -5.81 -41.88 -32.82
CA VAL A 13 -6.09 -40.51 -32.40
C VAL A 13 -5.22 -40.17 -31.19
N GLN A 14 -4.12 -39.47 -31.43
CA GLN A 14 -3.36 -38.81 -30.39
C GLN A 14 -4.19 -37.62 -29.87
N PRO A 15 -4.36 -37.42 -28.54
CA PRO A 15 -5.01 -36.21 -28.05
C PRO A 15 -4.19 -35.01 -28.53
N GLN A 16 -4.79 -34.17 -29.38
CA GLN A 16 -4.18 -32.91 -29.76
C GLN A 16 -4.05 -32.05 -28.51
N THR A 17 -2.85 -32.04 -27.92
CA THR A 17 -2.45 -31.00 -26.98
C THR A 17 -2.55 -29.70 -27.77
N ARG A 18 -3.60 -28.89 -27.53
CA ARG A 18 -3.59 -27.51 -28.04
C ARG A 18 -2.36 -26.86 -27.44
N VAL A 19 -1.37 -26.57 -28.28
CA VAL A 19 -0.31 -25.64 -27.91
C VAL A 19 -1.01 -24.30 -27.72
N GLN A 20 -1.35 -23.97 -26.47
CA GLN A 20 -1.74 -22.60 -26.15
C GLN A 20 -0.48 -21.76 -26.33
N GLU A 21 -0.44 -20.99 -27.41
CA GLU A 21 0.54 -19.90 -27.58
C GLU A 21 0.59 -19.10 -26.28
N ALA A 22 1.79 -18.90 -25.74
CA ALA A 22 1.97 -18.14 -24.51
C ALA A 22 1.55 -16.68 -24.77
N GLY A 23 0.40 -16.28 -24.22
CA GLY A 23 -0.08 -14.90 -24.32
C GLY A 23 0.84 -13.94 -23.58
N GLN A 24 1.09 -12.76 -24.17
CA GLN A 24 1.82 -11.65 -23.53
C GLN A 24 0.85 -10.61 -22.97
N TRP A 25 1.32 -9.79 -22.02
CA TRP A 25 0.56 -8.63 -21.54
C TRP A 25 0.26 -7.67 -22.69
N SER A 26 -0.99 -7.21 -22.79
CA SER A 26 -1.43 -6.28 -23.84
C SER A 26 -0.96 -4.83 -23.64
N THR A 27 -0.47 -4.50 -22.44
CA THR A 27 -0.03 -3.15 -22.05
C THR A 27 1.24 -3.21 -21.21
N GLY A 28 2.07 -2.17 -21.30
CA GLY A 28 3.25 -2.00 -20.44
C GLY A 28 2.91 -1.44 -19.05
N LEU A 29 3.83 -1.57 -18.08
CA LEU A 29 3.64 -1.12 -16.69
C LEU A 29 3.41 0.40 -16.56
N CYS A 30 4.00 1.21 -17.45
CA CYS A 30 3.98 2.67 -17.38
C CYS A 30 2.94 3.31 -18.32
N GLU A 31 1.91 2.58 -18.73
CA GLU A 31 0.89 3.07 -19.65
C GLU A 31 -0.33 3.69 -18.94
N CYS A 32 -0.08 4.46 -17.86
CA CYS A 32 -1.13 5.12 -17.06
C CYS A 32 -2.04 6.07 -17.85
N TYR A 33 -1.60 6.52 -19.04
CA TYR A 33 -2.39 7.40 -19.90
C TYR A 33 -3.65 6.75 -20.47
N LYS A 34 -3.71 5.41 -20.50
CA LYS A 34 -4.89 4.65 -20.95
C LYS A 34 -5.99 4.63 -19.88
N ASP A 35 -5.61 4.55 -18.60
CA ASP A 35 -6.53 4.42 -17.46
C ASP A 35 -6.08 5.27 -16.27
N MET A 36 -6.21 6.59 -16.39
CA MET A 36 -5.77 7.55 -15.37
C MET A 36 -6.45 7.31 -14.01
N GLY A 37 -7.71 6.89 -14.01
CA GLY A 37 -8.47 6.61 -12.79
C GLY A 37 -7.90 5.42 -12.01
N ASP A 38 -7.67 4.30 -12.70
CA ASP A 38 -7.09 3.10 -12.08
C ASP A 38 -5.62 3.31 -11.70
N CYS A 39 -4.85 4.07 -12.49
CA CYS A 39 -3.48 4.46 -12.12
C CYS A 39 -3.44 5.34 -10.86
N CYS A 40 -4.29 6.37 -10.78
CA CYS A 40 -4.41 7.20 -9.58
C CYS A 40 -4.86 6.37 -8.37
N PHE A 41 -5.82 5.46 -8.55
CA PHE A 41 -6.30 4.60 -7.49
C PHE A 41 -5.24 3.59 -7.02
N ALA A 42 -4.46 3.02 -7.93
CA ALA A 42 -3.32 2.17 -7.59
C ALA A 42 -2.25 2.93 -6.79
N LEU A 43 -1.97 4.19 -7.16
CA LEU A 43 -0.97 5.03 -6.47
C LEU A 43 -1.46 5.56 -5.11
N CYS A 44 -2.75 5.87 -5.00
CA CYS A 44 -3.36 6.46 -3.79
C CYS A 44 -4.02 5.43 -2.87
N CYS A 45 -4.20 4.20 -3.31
CA CYS A 45 -4.92 3.17 -2.57
C CYS A 45 -4.58 1.76 -3.06
N LEU A 46 -3.28 1.46 -3.15
CA LEU A 46 -2.79 0.18 -3.64
C LEU A 46 -3.49 -1.04 -3.01
N PRO A 47 -3.73 -1.11 -1.67
CA PRO A 47 -4.44 -2.23 -1.05
C PRO A 47 -5.83 -2.50 -1.63
N LEU A 48 -6.61 -1.45 -1.88
CA LEU A 48 -7.98 -1.61 -2.39
C LEU A 48 -7.96 -1.87 -3.89
N PHE A 49 -7.01 -1.28 -4.61
CA PHE A 49 -6.81 -1.55 -6.03
C PHE A 49 -6.44 -3.02 -6.27
N THR A 50 -5.52 -3.58 -5.48
CA THR A 50 -5.16 -5.01 -5.59
C THR A 50 -6.35 -5.89 -5.24
N CYS A 51 -7.14 -5.58 -4.21
CA CYS A 51 -8.39 -6.31 -3.92
C CYS A 51 -9.37 -6.31 -5.10
N LYS A 52 -9.53 -5.17 -5.79
CA LYS A 52 -10.36 -5.04 -7.00
C LYS A 52 -9.85 -5.97 -8.10
N VAL A 53 -8.54 -5.95 -8.38
CA VAL A 53 -7.91 -6.79 -9.41
C VAL A 53 -8.02 -8.28 -9.06
N THR A 54 -7.73 -8.65 -7.81
CA THR A 54 -7.82 -10.04 -7.32
C THR A 54 -9.25 -10.58 -7.43
N SER A 55 -10.25 -9.75 -7.14
CA SER A 55 -11.67 -10.11 -7.33
C SER A 55 -11.99 -10.33 -8.80
N ALA A 56 -11.47 -9.48 -9.70
CA ALA A 56 -11.72 -9.58 -11.14
C ALA A 56 -11.11 -10.85 -11.76
N VAL A 57 -10.00 -11.35 -11.22
CA VAL A 57 -9.40 -12.64 -11.63
C VAL A 57 -10.02 -13.85 -10.93
N GLY A 58 -11.02 -13.65 -10.07
CA GLY A 58 -11.76 -14.73 -9.40
C GLY A 58 -11.06 -15.34 -8.18
N ALA A 59 -10.03 -14.70 -7.62
CA ALA A 59 -9.34 -15.16 -6.41
C ALA A 59 -9.86 -14.45 -5.14
N CYS A 60 -9.46 -14.90 -3.94
CA CYS A 60 -9.94 -14.27 -2.70
C CYS A 60 -9.53 -12.78 -2.66
N PRO A 61 -10.47 -11.83 -2.54
CA PRO A 61 -10.16 -10.41 -2.42
C PRO A 61 -9.31 -10.09 -1.18
N CYS A 62 -9.26 -11.02 -0.22
CA CYS A 62 -8.52 -10.90 1.01
C CYS A 62 -7.00 -11.12 0.87
N LEU A 63 -6.55 -11.81 -0.19
CA LEU A 63 -5.14 -12.15 -0.39
C LEU A 63 -4.21 -10.93 -0.34
N PRO A 64 -4.53 -9.81 -1.01
CA PRO A 64 -3.66 -8.63 -1.01
C PRO A 64 -3.62 -7.86 0.32
N LEU A 65 -4.62 -8.05 1.21
CA LEU A 65 -4.55 -7.48 2.55
C LEU A 65 -3.40 -8.08 3.37
N LEU A 66 -2.99 -9.31 3.07
CA LEU A 66 -1.86 -9.95 3.73
C LEU A 66 -0.55 -9.22 3.39
N ASP A 67 -0.38 -8.79 2.13
CA ASP A 67 0.77 -8.01 1.67
C ASP A 67 0.81 -6.62 2.32
N CYS A 68 -0.34 -6.04 2.65
CA CYS A 68 -0.43 -4.71 3.27
C CYS A 68 0.24 -4.65 4.63
N LEU A 69 0.20 -5.74 5.42
CA LEU A 69 0.91 -5.80 6.71
C LEU A 69 2.43 -5.79 6.53
N GLY A 70 2.94 -6.30 5.41
CA GLY A 70 4.37 -6.32 5.09
C GLY A 70 4.86 -5.05 4.38
N CYS A 71 3.98 -4.35 3.65
CA CYS A 71 4.35 -3.21 2.82
C CYS A 71 4.31 -1.85 3.52
N VAL A 72 3.82 -1.75 4.76
CA VAL A 72 3.84 -0.46 5.48
C VAL A 72 5.26 -0.13 5.92
N PRO A 73 5.83 1.02 5.51
CA PRO A 73 7.17 1.40 5.94
C PRO A 73 7.22 1.57 7.47
N PRO A 74 8.08 0.81 8.19
CA PRO A 74 8.11 0.83 9.65
C PRO A 74 8.29 2.22 10.25
N ALA A 75 9.06 3.07 9.57
CA ALA A 75 9.27 4.47 9.97
C ALA A 75 7.97 5.29 9.98
N SER A 76 7.08 5.10 9.00
CA SER A 76 5.80 5.81 8.95
C SER A 76 4.87 5.37 10.06
N LEU A 77 4.80 4.06 10.31
CA LEU A 77 4.02 3.51 11.41
C LEU A 77 4.53 3.99 12.76
N ALA A 78 5.85 3.93 12.99
CA ALA A 78 6.48 4.42 14.21
C ALA A 78 6.24 5.92 14.45
N MET A 79 6.37 6.74 13.41
CA MET A 79 6.11 8.18 13.53
C MET A 79 4.65 8.49 13.84
N ARG A 80 3.70 7.79 13.22
CA ARG A 80 2.28 7.93 13.57
C ARG A 80 2.02 7.52 15.01
N ALA A 81 2.52 6.36 15.42
CA ALA A 81 2.35 5.86 16.80
C ALA A 81 2.92 6.86 17.81
N SER A 82 4.15 7.34 17.60
CA SER A 82 4.80 8.33 18.46
C SER A 82 4.01 9.63 18.57
N VAL A 83 3.51 10.18 17.45
CA VAL A 83 2.70 11.41 17.47
C VAL A 83 1.38 11.21 18.20
N ARG A 84 0.75 10.04 18.04
CA ARG A 84 -0.51 9.70 18.72
C ARG A 84 -0.32 9.57 20.22
N GLU A 85 0.72 8.87 20.64
CA GLU A 85 1.10 8.71 22.04
C GLU A 85 1.40 10.07 22.67
N ARG A 86 2.24 10.88 22.01
CA ARG A 86 2.67 12.19 22.51
C ARG A 86 1.51 13.18 22.70
N TYR A 87 0.49 13.13 21.85
CA TYR A 87 -0.62 14.09 21.86
C TYR A 87 -1.96 13.50 22.27
N GLY A 88 -2.01 12.24 22.72
CA GLY A 88 -3.24 11.56 23.14
C GLY A 88 -4.29 11.43 22.02
N ILE A 89 -3.86 11.18 20.77
CA ILE A 89 -4.76 11.11 19.61
C ILE A 89 -5.41 9.72 19.53
N GLN A 90 -6.75 9.67 19.47
CA GLN A 90 -7.56 8.44 19.45
C GLN A 90 -7.53 7.68 18.12
N GLY A 91 -7.44 6.34 18.18
CA GLY A 91 -7.34 5.44 17.00
C GLY A 91 -6.39 4.24 17.19
N SER A 92 -6.14 3.48 16.12
CA SER A 92 -5.56 2.13 16.20
C SER A 92 -4.41 1.88 15.23
N VAL A 93 -3.57 0.89 15.54
CA VAL A 93 -2.47 0.41 14.67
C VAL A 93 -2.99 0.02 13.28
N TRP A 94 -4.15 -0.61 13.20
CA TRP A 94 -4.80 -0.95 11.93
C TRP A 94 -5.12 0.27 11.08
N SER A 95 -5.65 1.33 11.69
CA SER A 95 -5.91 2.58 10.97
C SER A 95 -4.60 3.20 10.47
N ASP A 96 -3.54 3.18 11.28
CA ASP A 96 -2.24 3.74 10.92
C ASP A 96 -1.55 2.93 9.81
N CYS A 97 -1.70 1.61 9.82
CA CYS A 97 -1.29 0.71 8.75
C CYS A 97 -2.02 1.05 7.45
N LEU A 98 -3.35 1.17 7.48
CA LEU A 98 -4.15 1.52 6.31
C LEU A 98 -3.75 2.87 5.72
N TYR A 99 -3.59 3.91 6.55
CA TYR A 99 -3.16 5.23 6.06
C TYR A 99 -1.71 5.22 5.57
N GLY A 100 -0.84 4.41 6.17
CA GLY A 100 0.54 4.22 5.72
C GLY A 100 0.63 3.49 4.38
N CYS A 101 -0.31 2.59 4.10
CA CYS A 101 -0.30 1.77 2.88
C CYS A 101 -1.10 2.40 1.74
N CYS A 102 -2.26 2.99 2.02
CA CYS A 102 -3.07 3.68 1.02
C CYS A 102 -2.52 5.08 0.74
N CYS A 103 -2.29 5.87 1.79
CA CYS A 103 -2.10 7.31 1.67
C CYS A 103 -0.74 7.76 2.21
N TYR A 104 0.34 7.05 1.88
CA TYR A 104 1.68 7.28 2.46
C TYR A 104 2.12 8.76 2.52
N PRO A 105 2.17 9.51 1.41
CA PRO A 105 2.60 10.91 1.46
C PRO A 105 1.62 11.80 2.23
N LEU A 106 0.31 11.53 2.15
CA LEU A 106 -0.71 12.28 2.89
C LEU A 106 -0.64 12.00 4.39
N SER A 107 -0.27 10.79 4.79
CA SER A 107 -0.02 10.41 6.17
C SER A 107 1.12 11.23 6.78
N TRP A 108 2.23 11.38 6.07
CA TRP A 108 3.33 12.25 6.50
C TRP A 108 2.94 13.73 6.53
N LEU A 109 2.14 14.17 5.55
CA LEU A 109 1.63 15.53 5.53
C LEU A 109 0.71 15.81 6.73
N GLN A 110 -0.12 14.84 7.12
CA GLN A 110 -0.96 14.90 8.31
C GLN A 110 -0.10 15.05 9.58
N ILE A 111 0.94 14.22 9.73
CA ILE A 111 1.91 14.32 10.85
C ILE A 111 2.58 15.70 10.88
N SER A 112 3.04 16.20 9.73
CA SER A 112 3.69 17.51 9.61
C SER A 112 2.77 18.65 10.03
N ARG A 113 1.51 18.62 9.59
CA ARG A 113 0.50 19.63 9.94
C ARG A 113 0.20 19.62 11.43
N GLU A 114 0.07 18.44 12.03
CA GLU A 114 -0.20 18.32 13.46
C GLU A 114 0.97 18.88 14.29
N LEU A 115 2.21 18.52 13.93
CA LEU A 115 3.39 19.02 14.63
C LEU A 115 3.51 20.54 14.54
N LYS A 116 3.27 21.13 13.36
CA LYS A 116 3.25 22.59 13.15
C LYS A 116 2.18 23.27 14.00
N ARG A 117 0.97 22.72 14.02
CA ARG A 117 -0.16 23.28 14.78
C ARG A 117 0.12 23.29 16.28
N ARG A 118 0.66 22.18 16.83
CA ARG A 118 1.01 22.08 18.25
C ARG A 118 2.15 23.03 18.61
N ALA A 119 3.19 23.14 17.78
CA ALA A 119 4.28 24.09 17.99
C ALA A 119 3.79 25.56 18.02
N ALA A 120 2.85 25.92 17.14
CA ALA A 120 2.25 27.26 17.14
C ALA A 120 1.43 27.53 18.42
N SER A 121 0.69 26.56 18.94
CA SER A 121 -0.05 26.70 20.19
C SER A 121 0.86 26.92 21.40
N HIS A 122 1.98 26.20 21.48
CA HIS A 122 2.97 26.40 22.56
C HIS A 122 3.67 27.76 22.47
N ALA A 123 3.96 28.25 21.25
CA ALA A 123 4.50 29.59 21.05
C ALA A 123 3.50 30.67 21.46
N SER A 124 2.21 30.52 21.14
CA SER A 124 1.18 31.49 21.57
C SER A 124 0.96 31.53 23.09
N SER A 125 1.29 30.46 23.83
CA SER A 125 1.27 30.47 25.30
C SER A 125 2.55 31.03 25.94
N SER A 126 3.63 31.23 25.16
CA SER A 126 4.95 31.64 25.68
C SER A 126 5.48 32.96 25.12
N SER A 127 4.76 33.66 24.24
CA SER A 127 5.18 35.00 23.82
C SER A 127 4.02 35.95 23.47
N SER A 128 3.72 36.81 24.43
CA SER A 128 3.32 38.21 24.21
C SER A 128 4.48 39.08 23.68
N CYS A 129 5.53 38.53 23.05
CA CYS A 129 6.53 39.36 22.37
C CYS A 129 7.30 38.62 21.24
N CYS A 130 7.17 39.18 20.04
CA CYS A 130 8.00 39.04 18.83
C CYS A 130 8.06 37.68 18.08
N SER A 131 7.30 37.64 16.98
CA SER A 131 7.17 36.55 16.00
C SER A 131 8.37 36.46 15.05
N SER A 132 9.38 35.61 15.34
CA SER A 132 10.28 35.09 14.29
C SER A 132 11.10 33.83 14.67
N ALA A 133 10.55 32.92 15.47
CA ALA A 133 11.30 31.74 15.97
C ALA A 133 10.58 30.39 15.76
N ARG A 134 9.84 30.21 14.65
CA ARG A 134 8.98 29.03 14.46
C ARG A 134 9.71 27.74 14.10
N TYR A 135 10.97 27.80 13.65
CA TYR A 135 11.74 26.60 13.27
C TYR A 135 12.75 26.15 14.33
N THR A 136 13.29 27.06 15.13
CA THR A 136 14.29 26.77 16.18
C THR A 136 13.68 26.14 17.43
N ALA A 137 12.37 26.30 17.67
CA ALA A 137 11.71 25.67 18.82
C ALA A 137 11.51 24.15 18.67
N LEU A 138 11.47 23.63 17.43
CA LEU A 138 11.29 22.18 17.19
C LEU A 138 12.54 21.37 17.55
N THR A 139 13.74 21.91 17.35
CA THR A 139 14.99 21.23 17.71
C THR A 139 15.21 21.19 19.22
N SER A 140 14.79 22.22 19.96
CA SER A 140 14.93 22.26 21.42
C SER A 140 14.09 21.19 22.13
N LEU A 141 12.90 20.87 21.62
CA LEU A 141 12.03 19.85 22.21
C LEU A 141 12.46 18.41 21.89
N GLN A 142 13.37 18.23 20.93
CA GLN A 142 13.87 16.92 20.49
C GLN A 142 15.13 16.48 21.25
N GLY A 143 15.80 17.41 21.95
CA GLY A 143 16.98 17.14 22.78
C GLY A 143 16.71 16.64 24.20
N ALA A 144 15.46 16.68 24.68
CA ALA A 144 15.12 16.36 26.07
C ALA A 144 14.61 14.92 26.30
N HIS A 145 14.53 14.08 25.27
CA HIS A 145 13.94 12.73 25.37
C HIS A 145 14.79 11.63 24.69
N LEU A 146 16.09 11.90 24.53
CA LEU A 146 17.08 10.92 24.08
C LEU A 146 18.33 11.04 24.95
N VAL A 147 18.20 10.62 26.21
CA VAL A 147 19.26 10.03 27.05
C VAL A 147 18.65 8.82 27.74
#